data_AF-A0A257H2D3-F1
#
_entry.id   AF-A0A257H2D3-F1
#
_cell.length_a   1.000
_cell.length_b   1.000
_cell.length_c   1.000
_cell.angle_alpha   90.00
_cell.angle_beta   90.00
_cell.angle_gamma   90.00
#
_symmetry.space_group_name_H-M   'P 1'
#
loop_
_entity.id
_entity.type
_entity.pdbx_description
1 polymer ?
#
loop_
_entity_poly.entity_id
_entity_poly.type
_entity_poly.pdbx_seq_one_letter_code
_entity_poly.pdbx_strand_id
1 'polypeptide(L)'
;MSFEKKFAGATVASFGSKVVTLVLNLVMIPVLTKSLGSDQAGVWLLVGQSAAFLGLLDFGLTPTISRRIAFAAGSGLAQDSCRQVADLIALGKRLFLMVGLAILIIGFPLGGLGLRSLTAGISSGPSILLIWLVICIGNALNTFNSIWGAVMVGLGHVAAFSWYSAVVQGVSLLAYLTVAALGGGLMGLACCQVGSAILLGVGGRLILSRR
;
A
#
# COMPACT_ATOMS: atom_id res chain seq x y z
N MET A 1 1.30 -31.67 9.15
CA MET A 1 1.21 -30.58 10.16
C MET A 1 -0.23 -30.09 10.21
N SER A 2 -0.88 -30.21 11.37
CA SER A 2 -2.31 -29.91 11.57
C SER A 2 -2.66 -28.46 11.19
N PHE A 3 -3.85 -28.30 10.61
CA PHE A 3 -4.43 -27.04 10.13
C PHE A 3 -4.37 -25.93 11.20
N GLU A 4 -4.54 -26.30 12.47
CA GLU A 4 -4.47 -25.40 13.63
C GLU A 4 -3.08 -24.78 13.84
N LYS A 5 -2.00 -25.55 13.65
CA LYS A 5 -0.62 -25.03 13.80
C LYS A 5 -0.25 -24.08 12.65
N LYS A 6 -0.75 -24.33 11.44
CA LYS A 6 -0.57 -23.42 10.30
C LYS A 6 -1.38 -22.13 10.48
N PHE A 7 -2.60 -22.23 11.01
CA PHE A 7 -3.46 -21.09 11.26
C PHE A 7 -2.92 -20.23 12.41
N ALA A 8 -2.56 -20.83 13.54
CA ALA A 8 -1.94 -20.13 14.66
C ALA A 8 -0.61 -19.45 14.25
N GLY A 9 0.23 -20.14 13.48
CA GLY A 9 1.46 -19.56 12.93
C GLY A 9 1.20 -18.37 12.01
N ALA A 10 0.17 -18.43 11.15
CA ALA A 10 -0.20 -17.33 10.26
C ALA A 10 -0.79 -16.13 11.02
N THR A 11 -1.59 -16.37 12.06
CA THR A 11 -2.15 -15.32 12.91
C THR A 11 -1.07 -14.64 13.75
N VAL A 12 -0.18 -15.41 14.39
CA VAL A 12 0.94 -14.86 15.16
C VAL A 12 1.91 -14.09 14.26
N ALA A 13 2.21 -14.59 13.06
CA ALA A 13 3.04 -13.86 12.10
C ALA A 13 2.36 -12.56 11.61
N SER A 14 1.05 -12.55 11.39
CA SER A 14 0.30 -11.36 10.97
C SER A 14 0.13 -10.33 12.10
N PHE A 15 -0.03 -10.77 13.34
CA PHE A 15 -0.04 -9.88 14.50
C PHE A 15 1.36 -9.36 14.80
N GLY A 16 2.37 -10.22 14.76
CA GLY A 16 3.77 -9.86 14.96
C GLY A 16 4.23 -8.81 13.95
N SER A 17 3.89 -8.97 12.66
CA SER A 17 4.21 -7.97 11.65
C SER A 17 3.52 -6.62 11.91
N LYS A 18 2.26 -6.61 12.35
CA LYS A 18 1.56 -5.37 12.74
C LYS A 18 2.22 -4.67 13.93
N VAL A 19 2.62 -5.43 14.95
CA VAL A 19 3.33 -4.89 16.12
C VAL A 19 4.67 -4.29 15.69
N VAL A 20 5.44 -5.01 14.87
CA VAL A 20 6.71 -4.51 14.33
C VAL A 20 6.51 -3.23 13.52
N THR A 21 5.52 -3.19 12.63
CA THR A 21 5.18 -1.99 11.86
C THR A 21 4.78 -0.82 12.77
N LEU A 22 4.00 -1.06 13.84
CA LEU A 22 3.63 -0.03 14.80
C LEU A 22 4.85 0.54 15.54
N VAL A 23 5.71 -0.34 16.06
CA VAL A 23 6.94 0.06 16.76
C VAL A 23 7.86 0.84 15.83
N LEU A 24 8.03 0.39 14.58
CA LEU A 24 8.84 1.08 13.59
C LEU A 24 8.26 2.46 13.21
N ASN A 25 6.94 2.59 13.08
CA ASN A 25 6.31 3.90 12.86
C ASN A 25 6.51 4.85 14.05
N LEU A 26 6.44 4.33 15.28
CA LEU A 26 6.73 5.10 16.49
C LEU A 26 8.18 5.59 16.54
N VAL A 27 9.15 4.75 16.14
CA VAL A 27 10.57 5.10 16.06
C VAL A 27 10.85 6.08 14.90
N MET A 28 10.05 6.05 13.84
CA MET A 28 10.21 6.94 12.70
C MET A 28 9.95 8.41 13.08
N ILE A 29 9.01 8.69 14.00
CA ILE A 29 8.69 10.04 14.45
C ILE A 29 9.92 10.78 15.05
N PRO A 30 10.62 10.27 16.09
CA PRO A 30 11.78 10.95 16.66
C PRO A 30 12.97 11.03 15.70
N VAL A 31 13.11 10.09 14.77
CA VAL A 31 14.15 10.14 13.74
C VAL A 31 13.88 11.28 12.77
N LEU A 32 12.65 11.41 12.28
CA LEU A 32 12.24 12.49 11.37
C LEU A 32 12.37 13.87 12.01
N THR A 33 11.96 14.03 13.27
CA THR A 33 12.09 15.33 13.95
C THR A 33 13.54 15.73 14.18
N LYS A 34 14.44 14.76 14.45
CA LYS A 34 15.86 15.02 14.64
C LYS A 34 16.60 15.34 13.32
N SER A 35 16.21 14.72 12.20
CA SER A 35 16.93 14.89 10.93
C SER A 35 16.36 15.98 10.02
N LEU A 36 15.03 16.13 9.93
CA LEU A 36 14.37 17.09 9.05
C LEU A 36 13.92 18.38 9.78
N GLY A 37 13.96 18.39 11.11
CA GLY A 37 13.41 19.47 11.94
C GLY A 37 11.89 19.31 12.18
N SER A 38 11.39 19.98 13.21
CA SER A 38 9.97 19.89 13.64
C SER A 38 8.98 20.21 12.53
N ASP A 39 9.32 21.18 11.70
CA ASP A 39 8.43 21.78 10.72
C ASP A 39 8.19 20.82 9.54
N GLN A 40 9.26 20.26 8.99
CA GLN A 40 9.16 19.29 7.89
C GLN A 40 8.61 17.94 8.36
N ALA A 41 8.93 17.50 9.59
CA ALA A 41 8.35 16.29 10.16
C ALA A 41 6.82 16.42 10.33
N GLY A 42 6.33 17.58 10.76
CA GLY A 42 4.90 17.88 10.82
C GLY A 42 4.23 17.82 9.46
N VAL A 43 4.86 18.39 8.42
CA VAL A 43 4.37 18.31 7.03
C VAL A 43 4.30 16.85 6.55
N TRP A 44 5.33 16.04 6.82
CA TRP A 44 5.33 14.62 6.44
C TRP A 44 4.17 13.85 7.09
N LEU A 45 3.93 14.07 8.39
CA LEU A 45 2.81 13.44 9.09
C LEU A 45 1.47 13.88 8.49
N LEU A 46 1.29 15.17 8.23
CA LEU A 46 0.08 15.71 7.60
C LEU A 46 -0.18 15.05 6.23
N VAL A 47 0.85 15.02 5.38
CA VAL A 47 0.82 14.37 4.06
C VAL A 47 0.52 12.88 4.19
N GLY A 48 1.10 12.18 5.16
CA GLY A 48 0.84 10.77 5.43
C GLY A 48 -0.61 10.50 5.84
N GLN A 49 -1.19 11.34 6.70
CA GLN A 49 -2.61 11.24 7.08
C GLN A 49 -3.53 11.54 5.89
N SER A 50 -3.21 12.56 5.07
CA SER A 50 -3.94 12.82 3.83
C SER A 50 -3.87 11.64 2.86
N ALA A 51 -2.71 10.99 2.74
CA ALA A 51 -2.55 9.81 1.91
C ALA A 51 -3.36 8.61 2.43
N ALA A 52 -3.52 8.47 3.75
CA ALA A 52 -4.37 7.43 4.33
C ALA A 52 -5.84 7.56 3.88
N PHE A 53 -6.35 8.78 3.70
CA PHE A 53 -7.68 9.00 3.11
C PHE A 53 -7.77 8.53 1.66
N LEU A 54 -6.70 8.66 0.87
CA LEU A 54 -6.67 8.12 -0.50
C LEU A 54 -6.79 6.59 -0.50
N GLY A 55 -6.24 5.93 0.52
CA GLY A 55 -6.38 4.49 0.71
C GLY A 55 -7.83 4.04 0.92
N LEU A 56 -8.68 4.89 1.51
CA LEU A 56 -10.10 4.59 1.74
C LEU A 56 -10.96 4.67 0.46
N LEU A 57 -10.44 5.29 -0.61
CA LEU A 57 -11.16 5.43 -1.88
C LEU A 57 -11.35 4.09 -2.62
N ASP A 58 -10.70 3.02 -2.16
CA ASP A 58 -10.97 1.68 -2.68
C ASP A 58 -12.30 1.10 -2.16
N PHE A 59 -12.97 1.73 -1.19
CA PHE A 59 -14.27 1.38 -0.62
C PHE A 59 -14.43 -0.12 -0.28
N GLY A 60 -13.34 -0.81 0.08
CA GLY A 60 -13.39 -2.24 0.35
C GLY A 60 -13.61 -3.13 -0.88
N LEU A 61 -13.25 -2.67 -2.08
CA LEU A 61 -13.23 -3.49 -3.29
C LEU A 61 -12.31 -4.70 -3.15
N THR A 62 -11.18 -4.53 -2.46
CA THR A 62 -10.18 -5.58 -2.21
C THR A 62 -10.78 -6.83 -1.52
N PRO A 63 -11.41 -6.73 -0.33
CA PRO A 63 -12.06 -7.89 0.28
C PRO A 63 -13.26 -8.40 -0.51
N THR A 64 -13.99 -7.54 -1.22
CA THR A 64 -15.15 -7.93 -2.04
C THR A 64 -14.75 -8.83 -3.21
N ILE A 65 -13.72 -8.44 -3.97
CA ILE A 65 -13.18 -9.23 -5.09
C ILE A 65 -12.58 -10.53 -4.56
N SER A 66 -11.81 -10.46 -3.47
CA SER A 66 -11.22 -11.65 -2.85
C SER A 66 -12.28 -12.69 -2.48
N ARG A 67 -13.39 -12.26 -1.86
CA ARG A 67 -14.51 -13.14 -1.50
C ARG A 67 -15.19 -13.76 -2.73
N ARG A 68 -15.41 -12.98 -3.79
CA ARG A 68 -16.02 -13.48 -5.03
C ARG A 68 -15.13 -14.51 -5.74
N ILE A 69 -13.82 -14.27 -5.76
CA ILE A 69 -12.83 -15.24 -6.28
C ILE A 69 -12.87 -16.52 -5.44
N ALA A 70 -12.91 -16.42 -4.11
CA ALA A 70 -12.99 -17.58 -3.23
C ALA A 70 -14.26 -18.42 -3.47
N PHE A 71 -15.40 -17.76 -3.69
CA PHE A 71 -16.67 -18.44 -3.99
C PHE A 71 -16.62 -19.16 -5.35
N ALA A 72 -16.11 -18.49 -6.38
CA ALA A 72 -15.95 -19.10 -7.70
C ALA A 72 -14.94 -20.26 -7.68
N ALA A 73 -13.81 -20.11 -6.99
CA ALA A 73 -12.81 -21.17 -6.83
C ALA A 73 -13.32 -22.35 -5.98
N GLY A 74 -14.19 -22.10 -4.99
CA GLY A 74 -14.79 -23.12 -4.15
C GLY A 74 -15.88 -23.95 -4.82
N SER A 75 -16.49 -23.43 -5.90
CA SER A 75 -17.57 -24.11 -6.65
C SER A 75 -17.13 -25.32 -7.50
N GLY A 76 -15.82 -25.62 -7.55
CA GLY A 76 -15.24 -26.77 -8.26
C GLY A 76 -14.31 -26.36 -9.41
N LEU A 77 -13.51 -27.31 -9.91
CA LEU A 77 -12.56 -27.12 -11.03
C LEU A 77 -13.24 -27.32 -12.40
N ALA A 78 -14.54 -27.03 -12.52
CA ALA A 78 -15.20 -27.04 -13.81
C ALA A 78 -14.62 -25.92 -14.69
N GLN A 79 -14.60 -26.13 -16.00
CA GLN A 79 -14.09 -25.16 -16.97
C GLN A 79 -14.79 -23.79 -16.83
N ASP A 80 -16.06 -23.79 -16.43
CA ASP A 80 -16.85 -22.59 -16.14
C ASP A 80 -16.35 -21.81 -14.91
N SER A 81 -15.90 -22.49 -13.85
CA SER A 81 -15.37 -21.86 -12.64
C SER A 81 -14.04 -21.15 -12.90
N CYS A 82 -13.17 -21.75 -13.71
CA CYS A 82 -11.93 -21.10 -14.18
C CYS A 82 -12.23 -19.84 -15.00
N ARG A 83 -13.24 -19.88 -15.86
CA ARG A 83 -13.65 -18.74 -16.69
C ARG A 83 -14.24 -17.61 -15.84
N GLN A 84 -15.08 -17.94 -14.86
CA GLN A 84 -15.61 -16.97 -13.90
C GLN A 84 -14.51 -16.28 -13.08
N VAL A 85 -13.50 -17.03 -12.61
CA VAL A 85 -12.35 -16.44 -11.91
C VAL A 85 -11.57 -15.49 -12.83
N ALA A 86 -11.32 -15.88 -14.08
CA ALA A 86 -10.63 -15.02 -15.05
C ALA A 86 -11.41 -13.72 -15.34
N ASP A 87 -12.74 -13.81 -15.49
CA ASP A 87 -13.60 -12.63 -15.69
C ASP A 87 -13.62 -11.72 -14.46
N LEU A 88 -13.66 -12.29 -13.25
CA LEU A 88 -13.55 -11.53 -12.00
C LEU A 88 -12.21 -10.82 -11.87
N ILE A 89 -11.11 -11.44 -12.29
CA ILE A 89 -9.78 -10.82 -12.32
C ILE A 89 -9.75 -9.67 -13.34
N ALA A 90 -10.30 -9.87 -14.54
CA ALA A 90 -10.36 -8.85 -15.58
C ALA A 90 -11.21 -7.64 -15.14
N LEU A 91 -12.38 -7.89 -14.54
CA LEU A 91 -13.23 -6.86 -13.96
C LEU A 91 -12.51 -6.13 -12.83
N GLY A 92 -11.88 -6.88 -11.91
CA GLY A 92 -11.12 -6.33 -10.80
C GLY A 92 -10.01 -5.39 -11.27
N LYS A 93 -9.21 -5.80 -12.27
CA LYS A 93 -8.18 -4.94 -12.88
C LYS A 93 -8.75 -3.61 -13.40
N ARG A 94 -9.91 -3.64 -14.07
CA ARG A 94 -10.58 -2.42 -14.56
C ARG A 94 -11.05 -1.54 -13.41
N LEU A 95 -11.68 -2.11 -12.39
CA LEU A 95 -12.14 -1.37 -11.21
C LEU A 95 -10.98 -0.72 -10.45
N PHE A 96 -9.92 -1.47 -10.15
CA PHE A 96 -8.74 -0.92 -9.46
C PHE A 96 -8.02 0.14 -10.30
N LEU A 97 -8.00 0.01 -11.63
CA LEU A 97 -7.48 1.04 -12.52
C LEU A 97 -8.34 2.31 -12.48
N MET A 98 -9.67 2.19 -12.51
CA MET A 98 -10.57 3.33 -12.38
C MET A 98 -10.40 4.03 -11.03
N VAL A 99 -10.27 3.29 -9.93
CA VAL A 99 -10.01 3.87 -8.60
C VAL A 99 -8.64 4.53 -8.55
N GLY A 100 -7.60 3.90 -9.12
CA GLY A 100 -6.27 4.51 -9.23
C GLY A 100 -6.28 5.83 -10.01
N LEU A 101 -7.03 5.89 -11.11
CA LEU A 101 -7.26 7.14 -11.86
C LEU A 101 -8.07 8.15 -11.06
N ALA A 102 -9.09 7.72 -10.32
CA ALA A 102 -9.87 8.60 -9.44
C ALA A 102 -8.98 9.21 -8.34
N ILE A 103 -8.06 8.45 -7.76
CA ILE A 103 -7.06 8.96 -6.80
C ILE A 103 -6.21 10.07 -7.43
N LEU A 104 -5.81 9.93 -8.70
CA LEU A 104 -5.05 10.96 -9.40
C LEU A 104 -5.91 12.17 -9.81
N ILE A 105 -7.13 11.98 -10.29
CA ILE A 105 -7.98 13.07 -10.79
C ILE A 105 -8.61 13.86 -9.63
N ILE A 106 -9.01 13.18 -8.57
CA ILE A 106 -9.74 13.75 -7.43
C ILE A 106 -8.78 14.04 -6.28
N GLY A 107 -7.94 13.05 -5.92
CA GLY A 107 -7.02 13.17 -4.79
C GLY A 107 -5.89 14.17 -5.00
N PHE A 108 -5.40 14.34 -6.24
CA PHE A 108 -4.37 15.34 -6.53
C PHE A 108 -4.85 16.78 -6.31
N PRO A 109 -5.96 17.27 -6.91
CA PRO A 109 -6.42 18.63 -6.70
C PRO A 109 -6.97 18.86 -5.28
N LEU A 110 -7.75 17.94 -4.72
CA LEU A 110 -8.29 18.11 -3.36
C LEU A 110 -7.20 18.12 -2.30
N GLY A 111 -6.29 17.15 -2.36
CA GLY A 111 -5.17 17.07 -1.43
C GLY A 111 -4.14 18.18 -1.66
N GLY A 112 -3.83 18.51 -2.91
CA GLY A 112 -2.86 19.55 -3.25
C GLY A 112 -3.31 20.95 -2.82
N LEU A 113 -4.58 21.29 -3.01
CA LEU A 113 -5.13 22.58 -2.56
C LEU A 113 -5.22 22.66 -1.03
N GLY A 114 -5.67 21.57 -0.37
CA GLY A 114 -5.76 21.49 1.09
C GLY A 114 -4.39 21.56 1.76
N LEU A 115 -3.41 20.80 1.27
CA LEU A 115 -2.05 20.82 1.80
C LEU A 115 -1.40 22.17 1.59
N ARG A 116 -1.52 22.75 0.39
CA ARG A 116 -0.94 24.07 0.10
C ARG A 116 -1.48 25.16 1.02
N SER A 117 -2.76 25.14 1.34
CA SER A 117 -3.37 26.12 2.25
C SER A 117 -2.94 25.92 3.70
N LEU A 118 -2.77 24.67 4.15
CA LEU A 118 -2.32 24.36 5.51
C LEU A 118 -0.81 24.59 5.73
N THR A 119 0.02 24.44 4.71
CA THR A 119 1.48 24.55 4.82
C THR A 119 2.05 25.88 4.31
N ALA A 120 1.19 26.82 3.89
CA ALA A 120 1.59 28.09 3.28
C ALA A 120 2.55 28.93 4.16
N GLY A 121 2.47 28.79 5.48
CA GLY A 121 3.32 29.53 6.44
C GLY A 121 4.60 28.81 6.88
N ILE A 122 4.74 27.51 6.62
CA ILE A 122 5.80 26.66 7.20
C ILE A 122 6.81 26.23 6.12
N SER A 123 6.34 25.99 4.89
CA SER A 123 7.18 25.50 3.81
C SER A 123 6.95 26.32 2.56
N SER A 124 7.84 27.26 2.31
CA SER A 124 7.89 28.09 1.10
C SER A 124 8.44 27.28 -0.08
N GLY A 125 7.57 26.60 -0.84
CA GLY A 125 7.99 26.15 -2.16
C GLY A 125 6.99 25.32 -2.99
N PRO A 126 7.14 25.33 -4.34
CA PRO A 126 6.46 24.44 -5.28
C PRO A 126 6.78 22.94 -5.06
N SER A 127 7.73 22.62 -4.18
CA SER A 127 8.15 21.27 -3.83
C SER A 127 7.05 20.42 -3.19
N ILE A 128 6.09 21.01 -2.46
CA ILE A 128 5.06 20.21 -1.76
C ILE A 128 4.03 19.60 -2.71
N LEU A 129 3.71 20.30 -3.80
CA LEU A 129 2.82 19.78 -4.84
C LEU A 129 3.51 18.62 -5.60
N LEU A 130 4.82 18.70 -5.80
CA LEU A 130 5.60 17.62 -6.39
C LEU A 130 5.65 16.40 -5.45
N ILE A 131 5.88 16.61 -4.15
CA ILE A 131 5.84 15.54 -3.14
C ILE A 131 4.44 14.89 -3.14
N TRP A 132 3.38 15.69 -3.12
CA TRP A 132 2.00 15.17 -3.15
C TRP A 132 1.70 14.40 -4.44
N LEU A 133 2.15 14.89 -5.59
CA LEU A 133 2.03 14.20 -6.88
C LEU A 133 2.69 12.82 -6.84
N VAL A 134 3.92 12.74 -6.32
CA VAL A 134 4.65 11.46 -6.16
C VAL A 134 3.90 10.51 -5.25
N ILE A 135 3.30 11.01 -4.17
CA ILE A 135 2.51 10.21 -3.23
C ILE A 135 1.19 9.74 -3.86
N CYS A 136 0.51 10.59 -4.63
CA CYS A 136 -0.69 10.19 -5.38
C CYS A 136 -0.36 9.09 -6.40
N ILE A 137 0.77 9.20 -7.12
CA ILE A 137 1.25 8.16 -8.04
C ILE A 137 1.53 6.86 -7.26
N GLY A 138 2.24 6.94 -6.13
CA GLY A 138 2.53 5.79 -5.28
C GLY A 138 1.25 5.10 -4.79
N ASN A 139 0.25 5.86 -4.35
CA ASN A 139 -1.04 5.32 -3.91
C ASN A 139 -1.85 4.73 -5.06
N ALA A 140 -1.90 5.39 -6.23
CA ALA A 140 -2.56 4.86 -7.41
C ALA A 140 -1.94 3.51 -7.85
N LEU A 141 -0.62 3.40 -7.82
CA LEU A 141 0.10 2.14 -8.08
C LEU A 141 -0.23 1.08 -7.02
N ASN A 142 -0.29 1.46 -5.75
CA ASN A 142 -0.62 0.54 -4.66
C ASN A 142 -2.04 -0.01 -4.82
N THR A 143 -3.02 0.86 -5.05
CA THR A 143 -4.42 0.48 -5.35
C THR A 143 -4.50 -0.42 -6.57
N PHE A 144 -3.76 -0.12 -7.65
CA PHE A 144 -3.70 -1.00 -8.81
C PHE A 144 -3.12 -2.38 -8.46
N ASN A 145 -2.08 -2.43 -7.62
CA ASN A 145 -1.44 -3.67 -7.19
C ASN A 145 -2.28 -4.48 -6.18
N SER A 146 -3.26 -3.88 -5.52
CA SER A 146 -4.19 -4.56 -4.61
C SER A 146 -4.96 -5.71 -5.26
N ILE A 147 -5.15 -5.71 -6.59
CA ILE A 147 -5.75 -6.83 -7.31
C ILE A 147 -4.99 -8.14 -7.08
N TRP A 148 -3.67 -8.10 -7.08
CA TRP A 148 -2.84 -9.29 -6.92
C TRP A 148 -2.96 -9.85 -5.51
N GLY A 149 -3.05 -8.96 -4.51
CA GLY A 149 -3.38 -9.34 -3.14
C GLY A 149 -4.77 -9.98 -3.03
N ALA A 150 -5.79 -9.37 -3.65
CA ALA A 150 -7.15 -9.89 -3.65
C ALA A 150 -7.24 -11.30 -4.27
N VAL A 151 -6.51 -11.53 -5.36
CA VAL A 151 -6.41 -12.84 -6.03
C VAL A 151 -5.73 -13.86 -5.13
N MET A 152 -4.57 -13.53 -4.55
CA MET A 152 -3.86 -14.45 -3.65
C MET A 152 -4.69 -14.86 -2.45
N VAL A 153 -5.33 -13.88 -1.81
CA VAL A 153 -6.21 -14.12 -0.66
C VAL A 153 -7.44 -14.92 -1.10
N GLY A 154 -8.02 -14.60 -2.26
CA GLY A 154 -9.20 -15.29 -2.80
C GLY A 154 -8.96 -16.76 -3.15
N LEU A 155 -7.74 -17.10 -3.62
CA LEU A 155 -7.32 -18.48 -3.88
C LEU A 155 -6.88 -19.25 -2.63
N GLY A 156 -6.93 -18.63 -1.44
CA GLY A 156 -6.56 -19.26 -0.17
C GLY A 156 -5.07 -19.13 0.20
N HIS A 157 -4.28 -18.36 -0.54
CA HIS A 157 -2.85 -18.12 -0.27
C HIS A 157 -2.61 -16.93 0.68
N VAL A 158 -3.42 -16.84 1.74
CA VAL A 158 -3.39 -15.71 2.69
C VAL A 158 -2.02 -15.58 3.39
N ALA A 159 -1.44 -16.69 3.83
CA ALA A 159 -0.16 -16.67 4.56
C ALA A 159 1.01 -16.18 3.69
N ALA A 160 1.04 -16.57 2.40
CA ALA A 160 2.10 -16.14 1.47
C ALA A 160 2.01 -14.63 1.20
N PHE A 161 0.80 -14.11 0.99
CA PHE A 161 0.57 -12.69 0.81
C PHE A 161 0.93 -11.88 2.07
N SER A 162 0.49 -12.32 3.25
CA SER A 162 0.81 -11.66 4.52
C SER A 162 2.31 -11.61 4.81
N TRP A 163 3.03 -12.71 4.59
CA TRP A 163 4.48 -12.76 4.78
C TRP A 163 5.21 -11.84 3.80
N TYR A 164 4.84 -11.92 2.53
CA TYR A 164 5.40 -11.07 1.48
C TYR A 164 5.18 -9.58 1.77
N SER A 165 3.95 -9.19 2.12
CA SER A 165 3.63 -7.81 2.50
C SER A 165 4.43 -7.35 3.72
N ALA A 166 4.59 -8.21 4.74
CA ALA A 166 5.38 -7.90 5.93
C ALA A 166 6.86 -7.64 5.58
N VAL A 167 7.46 -8.47 4.72
CA VAL A 167 8.86 -8.29 4.27
C VAL A 167 9.01 -6.97 3.52
N VAL A 168 8.11 -6.66 2.57
CA VAL A 168 8.20 -5.42 1.80
C VAL A 168 8.00 -4.20 2.71
N GLN A 169 7.07 -4.24 3.67
CA GLN A 169 6.90 -3.17 4.64
C GLN A 169 8.13 -2.97 5.52
N GLY A 170 8.74 -4.05 6.00
CA GLY A 170 9.99 -3.99 6.77
C GLY A 170 11.14 -3.35 5.99
N VAL A 171 11.36 -3.78 4.74
CA VAL A 171 12.38 -3.19 3.85
C VAL A 171 12.09 -1.72 3.57
N SER A 172 10.82 -1.36 3.37
CA SER A 172 10.41 0.02 3.11
C SER A 172 10.64 0.93 4.32
N LEU A 173 10.37 0.43 5.53
CA LEU A 173 10.63 1.15 6.78
C LEU A 173 12.13 1.38 7.00
N LEU A 174 12.96 0.37 6.73
CA LEU A 174 14.42 0.55 6.76
C LEU A 174 14.88 1.59 5.73
N ALA A 175 14.30 1.59 4.52
CA ALA A 175 14.59 2.60 3.51
C ALA A 175 14.17 4.02 3.93
N TYR A 176 13.03 4.18 4.62
CA TYR A 176 12.63 5.47 5.19
C TYR A 176 13.63 5.95 6.24
N LEU A 177 14.09 5.06 7.12
CA LEU A 177 15.08 5.39 8.15
C LEU A 177 16.44 5.78 7.55
N THR A 178 16.90 5.07 6.52
CA THR A 178 18.19 5.40 5.86
C THR A 178 18.11 6.73 5.12
N VAL A 179 17.03 6.99 4.38
CA VAL A 179 16.84 8.29 3.70
C VAL A 179 16.69 9.43 4.70
N ALA A 180 15.98 9.20 5.82
CA ALA A 180 15.88 10.18 6.89
C ALA A 180 17.24 10.46 7.54
N ALA A 181 18.08 9.45 7.74
CA ALA A 181 19.42 9.60 8.32
C ALA A 181 20.41 10.30 7.37
N LEU A 182 20.27 10.09 6.05
CA LEU A 182 21.09 10.73 5.02
C LEU A 182 20.64 12.15 4.66
N GLY A 183 19.57 12.66 5.27
CA GLY A 183 19.06 14.01 5.01
C GLY A 183 18.35 14.15 3.66
N GLY A 184 17.83 13.07 3.08
CA GLY A 184 17.17 13.08 1.76
C GLY A 184 15.87 13.89 1.66
N GLY A 185 15.43 14.50 2.76
CA GLY A 185 14.25 15.37 2.84
C GLY A 185 12.93 14.66 2.51
N LEU A 186 11.86 15.45 2.39
CA LEU A 186 10.50 14.94 2.13
C LEU A 186 10.37 14.23 0.77
N MET A 187 11.14 14.67 -0.24
CA MET A 187 11.11 14.07 -1.57
C MET A 187 11.69 12.65 -1.56
N GLY A 188 12.79 12.43 -0.83
CA GLY A 188 13.38 11.10 -0.70
C GLY A 188 12.40 10.10 -0.08
N LEU A 189 11.66 10.52 0.94
CA LEU A 189 10.63 9.68 1.57
C LEU A 189 9.48 9.35 0.60
N ALA A 190 9.03 10.32 -0.21
CA ALA A 190 8.03 10.08 -1.24
C ALA A 190 8.51 9.09 -2.32
N CYS A 191 9.77 9.19 -2.76
CA CYS A 191 10.36 8.23 -3.68
C CYS A 191 10.43 6.81 -3.10
N CYS A 192 10.81 6.67 -1.82
CA CYS A 192 10.77 5.38 -1.13
C CYS A 192 9.37 4.77 -1.11
N GLN A 193 8.33 5.60 -0.94
CA GLN A 193 6.95 5.11 -0.97
C GLN A 193 6.56 4.54 -2.34
N VAL A 194 6.93 5.21 -3.43
CA VAL A 194 6.74 4.67 -4.79
C VAL A 194 7.51 3.38 -4.99
N GLY A 195 8.76 3.31 -4.51
CA GLY A 195 9.57 2.09 -4.53
C GLY A 195 8.88 0.92 -3.83
N SER A 196 8.28 1.15 -2.66
CA SER A 196 7.51 0.12 -1.94
C SER A 196 6.31 -0.39 -2.74
N ALA A 197 5.58 0.52 -3.41
CA ALA A 197 4.42 0.17 -4.21
C ALA A 197 4.81 -0.69 -5.43
N ILE A 198 5.93 -0.35 -6.08
CA ILE A 198 6.48 -1.13 -7.19
C ILE A 198 6.91 -2.51 -6.72
N LEU A 199 7.65 -2.60 -5.60
CA LEU A 199 8.07 -3.87 -5.03
C LEU A 199 6.86 -4.76 -4.78
N LEU A 200 5.85 -4.28 -4.06
CA LEU A 200 4.60 -5.01 -3.82
C LEU A 200 3.96 -5.53 -5.10
N GLY A 201 3.86 -4.69 -6.14
CA GLY A 201 3.32 -5.08 -7.43
C GLY A 201 4.11 -6.16 -8.16
N VAL A 202 5.44 -6.03 -8.18
CA VAL A 202 6.33 -6.98 -8.88
C VAL A 202 6.31 -8.34 -8.19
N GLY A 203 6.49 -8.40 -6.87
CA GLY A 203 6.49 -9.70 -6.19
C GLY A 203 5.11 -10.36 -6.17
N GLY A 204 4.02 -9.59 -6.13
CA GLY A 204 2.67 -10.12 -6.32
C GLY A 204 2.52 -10.85 -7.65
N ARG A 205 3.01 -10.25 -8.75
CA ARG A 205 2.99 -10.88 -10.09
C ARG A 205 3.91 -12.09 -10.18
N LEU A 206 5.13 -12.01 -9.63
CA LEU A 206 6.13 -13.09 -9.72
C LEU A 206 5.71 -14.35 -8.97
N ILE A 207 5.06 -14.21 -7.82
CA ILE A 207 4.57 -15.37 -7.05
C ILE A 207 3.43 -16.06 -7.82
N LEU A 208 2.58 -15.29 -8.50
CA LEU A 208 1.49 -15.83 -9.32
C LEU A 208 1.97 -16.41 -10.66
N SER A 209 3.04 -15.88 -11.26
CA SER A 209 3.57 -16.41 -12.53
C SER A 209 4.42 -17.67 -12.38
N ARG A 210 4.85 -18.00 -11.16
CA ARG A 210 5.62 -19.22 -10.84
C ARG A 210 4.74 -20.44 -10.53
N ARG A 211 3.42 -20.34 -10.69
CA ARG A 211 2.45 -21.41 -10.47
C ARG A 211 1.40 -21.42 -11.56
#